data_AF-A0A7U2NGI2-F1
#
_entry.id   AF-A0A7U2NGI2-F1
#
_cell.length_a   1.000
_cell.length_b   1.000
_cell.length_c   1.000
_cell.angle_alpha   90.00
_cell.angle_beta   90.00
_cell.angle_gamma   90.00
#
_symmetry.space_group_name_H-M   'P 1'
#
loop_
_entity.id
_entity.type
_entity.pdbx_description
1 polymer ?
#
loop_
_entity_poly.entity_id
_entity_poly.type
_entity_poly.pdbx_seq_one_letter_code
_entity_poly.pdbx_strand_id
1 'polypeptide(L)'
;MEKIALRDNFFHRSPALLDFLREQALSKTPQSGGSLVASNKKMQLKIRNNIELKNALNIIWMISALIFLLVFISIILYPENLILANIPICENQKKGSECFLCGSSRAFIEIKKLNFSNAYNYNKGSILLFIIMTINFLTYLYNNQFNIKIFKSKL
;
A
#
# COMPACT_ATOMS: atom_id res chain seq x y z
N MET A 1 65.73 29.74 41.70
CA MET A 1 66.48 29.87 40.43
C MET A 1 66.00 28.72 39.54
N GLU A 2 65.21 28.98 38.49
CA GLU A 2 65.66 29.50 37.17
C GLU A 2 66.32 28.37 36.35
N LYS A 3 65.92 28.01 35.11
CA LYS A 3 64.85 28.43 34.17
C LYS A 3 64.61 27.29 33.14
N ILE A 4 63.52 27.37 32.36
CA ILE A 4 63.39 27.06 30.90
C ILE A 4 64.47 26.10 30.34
N ALA A 5 64.18 24.91 29.82
CA ALA A 5 63.33 24.64 28.66
C ALA A 5 62.96 23.13 28.58
N LEU A 6 62.19 22.58 27.63
CA LEU A 6 61.41 23.12 26.49
C LEU A 6 60.27 22.10 26.21
N ARG A 7 59.12 22.52 25.67
CA ARG A 7 58.09 21.58 25.15
C ARG A 7 57.26 22.18 24.01
N ASP A 8 57.92 22.91 23.12
CA ASP A 8 57.33 23.43 21.89
C ASP A 8 57.94 22.67 20.70
N ASN A 9 57.07 22.08 19.86
CA ASN A 9 57.27 21.73 18.43
C ASN A 9 56.36 20.59 17.95
N PHE A 10 55.03 20.68 18.17
CA PHE A 10 54.10 19.85 17.38
C PHE A 10 52.74 20.50 17.05
N PHE A 11 52.65 21.84 17.09
CA PHE A 11 51.43 22.54 16.66
C PHE A 11 51.73 23.82 15.88
N HIS A 12 52.49 23.70 14.78
CA HIS A 12 52.41 24.66 13.68
C HIS A 12 51.04 24.56 13.03
N ARG A 13 50.06 25.25 13.64
CA ARG A 13 48.69 25.36 13.18
C ARG A 13 48.68 26.22 11.92
N SER A 14 48.81 25.58 10.75
CA SER A 14 48.75 26.28 9.46
C SER A 14 47.44 27.09 9.38
N PRO A 15 47.48 28.41 9.11
CA PRO A 15 46.28 29.24 9.05
C PRO A 15 45.31 28.72 7.98
N ALA A 16 45.84 28.23 6.86
CA ALA A 16 45.07 27.61 5.78
C ALA A 16 44.21 26.42 6.25
N LEU A 17 44.64 25.65 7.27
CA LEU A 17 43.81 24.56 7.82
C LEU A 17 42.67 25.10 8.69
N LEU A 18 42.92 26.20 9.41
CA LEU A 18 41.90 26.91 10.19
C LEU A 18 40.86 27.55 9.26
N ASP A 19 41.29 28.17 8.17
CA ASP A 19 40.42 28.78 7.17
C ASP A 19 39.64 27.71 6.38
N PHE A 20 40.27 26.61 5.97
CA PHE A 20 39.58 25.48 5.36
C PHE A 20 38.52 24.88 6.30
N LEU A 21 38.83 24.70 7.59
CA LEU A 21 37.84 24.24 8.57
C LEU A 21 36.72 25.27 8.82
N ARG A 22 37.00 26.56 8.68
CA ARG A 22 36.02 27.65 8.77
C ARG A 22 35.10 27.67 7.54
N GLU A 23 35.62 27.44 6.35
CA GLU A 23 34.84 27.24 5.12
C GLU A 23 33.98 25.97 5.18
N GLN A 24 34.52 24.87 5.72
CA GLN A 24 33.77 23.62 5.96
C GLN A 24 32.69 23.78 7.06
N ALA A 25 32.85 24.74 7.97
CA ALA A 25 31.83 25.09 8.96
C ALA A 25 30.76 26.02 8.39
N LEU A 26 31.13 27.01 7.56
CA LEU A 26 30.21 27.97 6.93
C LEU A 26 29.37 27.33 5.80
N SER A 27 29.94 26.39 5.05
CA SER A 27 29.23 25.60 4.02
C SER A 27 28.20 24.62 4.61
N LYS A 28 28.24 24.34 5.91
CA LYS A 28 27.24 23.53 6.64
C LYS A 28 26.12 24.36 7.28
N THR A 29 25.79 25.52 6.70
CA THR A 29 24.56 26.23 7.06
C THR A 29 23.32 25.50 6.51
N PRO A 30 22.27 25.24 7.33
CA PRO A 30 21.15 24.39 6.92
C PRO A 30 20.09 25.15 6.11
N GLN A 31 20.42 25.59 4.89
CA GLN A 31 19.48 26.38 4.06
C GLN A 31 18.89 25.65 2.84
N SER A 32 19.49 24.57 2.33
CA SER A 32 18.92 23.83 1.17
C SER A 32 17.85 22.80 1.56
N GLY A 33 17.98 22.14 2.72
CA GLY A 33 17.06 21.09 3.17
C GLY A 33 15.63 21.57 3.40
N GLY A 34 15.46 22.76 4.01
CA GLY A 34 14.15 23.35 4.28
C GLY A 34 13.35 23.68 3.01
N SER A 35 14.02 24.20 1.98
CA SER A 35 13.36 24.59 0.71
C SER A 35 12.89 23.38 -0.09
N LEU A 36 13.71 22.33 -0.21
CA LEU A 36 13.34 21.08 -0.89
C LEU A 36 12.21 20.34 -0.15
N VAL A 37 12.25 20.28 1.18
CA VAL A 37 11.18 19.68 1.99
C VAL A 37 9.88 20.49 1.89
N ALA A 38 9.95 21.82 1.94
CA ALA A 38 8.77 22.69 1.77
C ALA A 38 8.16 22.60 0.36
N SER A 39 9.00 22.51 -0.67
CA SER A 39 8.56 22.31 -2.06
C SER A 39 7.85 20.97 -2.23
N ASN A 40 8.44 19.88 -1.72
CA ASN A 40 7.79 18.56 -1.68
C ASN A 40 6.46 18.61 -0.92
N LYS A 41 6.40 19.27 0.24
CA LYS A 41 5.15 19.40 1.02
C LYS A 41 4.06 20.15 0.25
N LYS A 42 4.41 21.23 -0.46
CA LYS A 42 3.48 21.98 -1.33
C LYS A 42 3.01 21.14 -2.53
N MET A 43 3.89 20.38 -3.15
CA MET A 43 3.54 19.47 -4.26
C MET A 43 2.61 18.35 -3.79
N GLN A 44 2.92 17.70 -2.67
CA GLN A 44 2.07 16.67 -2.04
C GLN A 44 0.68 17.22 -1.66
N LEU A 45 0.59 18.45 -1.15
CA LEU A 45 -0.68 19.13 -0.88
C LEU A 45 -1.47 19.43 -2.16
N LYS A 46 -0.79 19.89 -3.23
CA LYS A 46 -1.44 20.16 -4.53
C LYS A 46 -1.99 18.88 -5.18
N ILE A 47 -1.29 17.75 -5.05
CA ILE A 47 -1.76 16.43 -5.49
C ILE A 47 -2.94 15.98 -4.63
N ARG A 48 -2.82 16.02 -3.30
CA ARG A 48 -3.88 15.62 -2.35
C ARG A 48 -5.18 16.41 -2.54
N ASN A 49 -5.09 17.69 -2.92
CA ASN A 49 -6.25 18.57 -3.11
C ASN A 49 -6.76 18.62 -4.56
N ASN A 50 -6.15 17.88 -5.49
CA ASN A 50 -6.63 17.80 -6.87
C ASN A 50 -7.97 17.04 -6.93
N ILE A 51 -9.03 17.72 -7.38
CA ILE A 51 -10.38 17.16 -7.44
C ILE A 51 -10.50 16.05 -8.49
N GLU A 52 -9.83 16.18 -9.64
CA GLU A 52 -9.82 15.17 -10.70
C GLU A 52 -9.19 13.86 -10.21
N LEU A 53 -8.09 13.94 -9.46
CA LEU A 53 -7.45 12.77 -8.88
C LEU A 53 -8.37 12.06 -7.86
N LYS A 54 -9.09 12.81 -7.02
CA LYS A 54 -10.07 12.23 -6.09
C LYS A 54 -11.21 11.56 -6.83
N ASN A 55 -11.74 12.21 -7.88
CA ASN A 55 -12.82 11.67 -8.70
C ASN A 55 -12.37 10.38 -9.41
N ALA A 56 -11.19 10.38 -10.03
CA ALA A 56 -10.61 9.21 -10.69
C ALA A 56 -10.41 8.03 -9.71
N LEU A 57 -9.82 8.28 -8.53
CA LEU A 57 -9.66 7.26 -7.49
C LEU A 57 -11.01 6.72 -7.00
N ASN A 58 -12.02 7.57 -6.84
CA ASN A 58 -13.36 7.14 -6.45
C ASN A 58 -14.04 6.28 -7.54
N ILE A 59 -13.88 6.62 -8.82
CA ILE A 59 -14.37 5.82 -9.94
C ILE A 59 -13.69 4.44 -9.97
N ILE A 60 -12.37 4.38 -9.83
CA ILE A 60 -11.60 3.12 -9.75
C ILE A 60 -12.07 2.28 -8.55
N TRP A 61 -12.32 2.92 -7.41
CA TRP A 61 -12.83 2.25 -6.21
C TRP A 61 -14.25 1.68 -6.43
N MET A 62 -15.15 2.42 -7.07
CA MET A 62 -16.49 1.94 -7.42
C MET A 62 -16.44 0.77 -8.41
N ILE A 63 -15.61 0.85 -9.46
CA ILE A 63 -15.45 -0.23 -10.45
C ILE A 63 -14.89 -1.51 -9.79
N SER A 64 -13.86 -1.40 -8.95
CA SER A 64 -13.30 -2.55 -8.25
C SER A 64 -14.29 -3.17 -7.25
N ALA A 65 -15.07 -2.37 -6.53
CA ALA A 65 -16.15 -2.86 -5.67
C ALA A 65 -17.25 -3.61 -6.45
N LEU A 66 -17.63 -3.12 -7.64
CA LEU A 66 -18.61 -3.79 -8.51
C LEU A 66 -18.08 -5.12 -9.06
N ILE A 67 -16.81 -5.18 -9.46
CA ILE A 67 -16.16 -6.43 -9.90
C ILE A 67 -16.15 -7.46 -8.77
N PHE A 68 -15.79 -7.05 -7.54
CA PHE A 68 -15.80 -7.95 -6.38
C PHE A 68 -17.22 -8.42 -6.03
N LEU A 69 -18.23 -7.57 -6.16
CA LEU A 69 -19.63 -7.97 -6.01
C LEU A 69 -20.03 -9.06 -7.02
N LEU A 70 -19.65 -8.93 -8.30
CA LEU A 70 -19.90 -9.97 -9.30
C LEU A 70 -19.22 -11.31 -8.95
N VAL A 71 -18.02 -11.28 -8.35
CA VAL A 71 -17.33 -12.48 -7.84
C VAL A 71 -18.08 -13.10 -6.65
N PHE A 72 -18.55 -12.30 -5.69
CA PHE A 72 -19.38 -12.84 -4.59
C PHE A 72 -20.69 -13.44 -5.09
N ILE A 73 -21.39 -12.76 -6.00
CA ILE A 73 -22.63 -13.25 -6.61
C ILE A 73 -22.37 -14.57 -7.34
N SER A 74 -21.26 -14.68 -8.09
CA SER A 74 -20.98 -15.92 -8.83
C SER A 74 -20.73 -17.11 -7.91
N ILE A 75 -19.99 -16.92 -6.82
CA ILE A 75 -19.72 -17.98 -5.84
C ILE A 75 -20.97 -18.35 -5.04
N ILE A 76 -21.83 -17.40 -4.71
CA ILE A 76 -23.04 -17.66 -3.91
C ILE A 76 -24.11 -18.35 -4.77
N LEU A 77 -24.45 -17.79 -5.93
CA LEU A 77 -25.59 -18.24 -6.75
C LEU A 77 -25.31 -19.50 -7.58
N TYR A 78 -24.09 -19.68 -8.10
CA TYR A 78 -23.81 -20.86 -8.92
C TYR A 78 -23.38 -22.06 -8.06
N PRO A 79 -23.78 -23.28 -8.45
CA PRO A 79 -23.32 -24.50 -7.81
C PRO A 79 -21.86 -24.78 -8.17
N GLU A 80 -21.15 -25.40 -7.24
CA GLU A 80 -19.69 -25.55 -7.27
C GLU A 80 -19.20 -26.34 -8.48
N ASN A 81 -19.99 -27.33 -8.93
CA ASN A 81 -19.68 -28.14 -10.11
C ASN A 81 -19.63 -27.28 -11.39
N LEU A 82 -20.54 -26.32 -11.58
CA LEU A 82 -20.52 -25.41 -12.73
C LEU A 82 -19.34 -24.44 -12.68
N ILE A 83 -18.96 -23.98 -11.48
CA ILE A 83 -17.78 -23.12 -11.31
C ILE A 83 -16.50 -23.92 -11.59
N LEU A 84 -16.35 -25.11 -11.00
CA LEU A 84 -15.12 -25.90 -11.07
C LEU A 84 -14.92 -26.64 -12.39
N ALA A 85 -15.99 -27.00 -13.10
CA ALA A 85 -15.90 -27.63 -14.43
C ALA A 85 -15.16 -26.75 -15.45
N ASN A 86 -15.29 -25.43 -15.31
CA ASN A 86 -14.66 -24.44 -16.19
C ASN A 86 -13.24 -24.00 -15.72
N ILE A 87 -12.77 -24.49 -14.57
CA ILE A 87 -11.49 -24.07 -13.97
C ILE A 87 -10.55 -25.28 -13.89
N PRO A 88 -9.66 -25.50 -14.87
CA PRO A 88 -8.79 -26.67 -14.90
C PRO A 88 -7.87 -26.74 -13.68
N ILE A 89 -7.46 -27.97 -13.34
CA ILE A 89 -6.43 -28.21 -12.30
C ILE A 89 -5.06 -27.97 -12.94
N CYS A 90 -4.49 -26.82 -12.62
CA CYS A 90 -3.13 -26.39 -12.97
C CYS A 90 -2.06 -27.29 -12.34
N GLU A 91 -0.86 -27.36 -12.93
CA GLU A 91 0.20 -28.28 -12.48
C GLU A 91 0.61 -28.11 -11.02
N ASN A 92 0.69 -26.86 -10.53
CA ASN A 92 1.04 -26.58 -9.13
C ASN A 92 0.08 -27.29 -8.17
N GLN A 93 -1.22 -27.21 -8.45
CA GLN A 93 -2.25 -27.91 -7.67
C GLN A 93 -2.12 -29.43 -7.77
N LYS A 94 -1.74 -29.99 -8.93
CA LYS A 94 -1.42 -31.43 -9.05
C LYS A 94 -0.20 -31.85 -8.22
N LYS A 95 0.76 -30.94 -8.04
CA LYS A 95 1.97 -31.11 -7.21
C LYS A 95 1.71 -30.78 -5.72
N GLY A 96 0.47 -30.49 -5.32
CA GLY A 96 0.10 -30.11 -3.95
C GLY A 96 0.57 -28.70 -3.53
N SER A 97 1.01 -27.85 -4.48
CA SER A 97 1.44 -26.49 -4.20
C SER A 97 0.35 -25.45 -4.51
N GLU A 98 0.37 -24.35 -3.77
CA GLU A 98 -0.61 -23.27 -3.92
C GLU A 98 -0.53 -22.61 -5.30
N CYS A 99 -1.64 -22.06 -5.77
CA CYS A 99 -1.64 -21.26 -7.00
C CYS A 99 -2.59 -20.07 -6.91
N PHE A 100 -2.07 -18.89 -7.24
CA PHE A 100 -2.76 -17.62 -7.06
C PHE A 100 -4.09 -17.50 -7.82
N LEU A 101 -4.23 -18.15 -8.99
CA LEU A 101 -5.44 -18.07 -9.81
C LEU A 101 -6.37 -19.29 -9.59
N CYS A 102 -6.02 -20.44 -10.16
CA CYS A 102 -6.78 -21.70 -10.06
C CYS A 102 -6.99 -22.20 -8.61
N GLY A 103 -6.13 -21.80 -7.66
CA GLY A 103 -6.30 -22.07 -6.24
C GLY A 103 -7.26 -21.10 -5.55
N SER A 104 -7.27 -19.81 -5.92
CA SER A 104 -8.20 -18.82 -5.32
C SER A 104 -9.67 -19.17 -5.52
N SER A 105 -10.07 -19.59 -6.72
CA SER A 105 -11.47 -19.98 -6.98
C SER A 105 -11.90 -21.19 -6.16
N ARG A 106 -11.01 -22.17 -5.99
CA ARG A 106 -11.23 -23.35 -5.12
C ARG A 106 -11.30 -22.94 -3.66
N ALA A 107 -10.38 -22.08 -3.22
CA ALA A 107 -10.35 -21.58 -1.86
C ALA A 107 -11.60 -20.76 -1.51
N PHE A 108 -12.11 -19.94 -2.43
CA PHE A 108 -13.33 -19.16 -2.20
C PHE A 108 -14.59 -20.05 -2.11
N ILE A 109 -14.62 -21.19 -2.81
CA ILE A 109 -15.65 -22.22 -2.64
C ILE A 109 -15.53 -22.89 -1.26
N GLU A 110 -14.32 -23.22 -0.81
CA GLU A 110 -14.14 -23.77 0.54
C GLU A 110 -14.45 -22.73 1.65
N ILE A 111 -14.18 -21.43 1.42
CA ILE A 111 -14.62 -20.35 2.32
C ILE A 111 -16.15 -20.25 2.38
N LYS A 112 -16.87 -20.43 1.26
CA LYS A 112 -18.35 -20.53 1.26
C LYS A 112 -18.85 -21.67 2.15
N LYS A 113 -18.10 -22.78 2.26
CA LYS A 113 -18.38 -23.91 3.16
C LYS A 113 -17.88 -23.72 4.60
N LEU A 114 -17.30 -22.56 4.93
CA LEU A 114 -16.59 -22.29 6.19
C LEU A 114 -15.36 -23.19 6.43
N ASN A 115 -14.82 -23.82 5.38
CA ASN A 115 -13.66 -24.71 5.44
C ASN A 115 -12.35 -23.95 5.18
N PHE A 116 -11.95 -23.15 6.16
CA PHE A 116 -10.75 -22.32 6.07
C PHE A 116 -9.44 -23.13 5.95
N SER A 117 -9.40 -24.37 6.46
CA SER A 117 -8.23 -25.26 6.35
C SER A 117 -7.94 -25.63 4.90
N ASN A 118 -8.94 -26.14 4.17
CA ASN A 118 -8.78 -26.43 2.74
C ASN A 118 -8.57 -25.16 1.91
N ALA A 119 -9.23 -24.05 2.26
CA ALA A 119 -9.01 -22.78 1.59
C ALA A 119 -7.55 -22.31 1.67
N TYR A 120 -6.93 -22.42 2.85
CA TYR A 120 -5.52 -22.11 3.06
C TYR A 120 -4.58 -23.03 2.24
N ASN A 121 -4.91 -24.32 2.16
CA ASN A 121 -4.14 -25.28 1.34
C ASN A 121 -4.22 -24.98 -0.16
N TYR A 122 -5.37 -24.51 -0.66
CA TYR A 122 -5.54 -24.10 -2.05
C TYR A 122 -4.79 -22.79 -2.39
N ASN A 123 -4.89 -21.78 -1.52
CA ASN A 123 -4.12 -20.53 -1.61
C ASN A 123 -4.12 -19.82 -0.24
N LYS A 124 -2.95 -19.62 0.36
CA LYS A 124 -2.82 -19.01 1.69
C LYS A 124 -3.30 -17.56 1.74
N GLY A 125 -3.10 -16.81 0.65
CA GLY A 125 -3.51 -15.41 0.52
C GLY A 125 -5.01 -15.22 0.28
N SER A 126 -5.74 -16.29 -0.09
CA SER A 126 -7.16 -16.19 -0.46
C SER A 126 -8.06 -15.78 0.70
N ILE A 127 -7.77 -16.21 1.93
CA ILE A 127 -8.54 -15.84 3.13
C ILE A 127 -8.42 -14.34 3.40
N LEU A 128 -7.19 -13.80 3.35
CA LEU A 128 -6.95 -12.37 3.51
C LEU A 128 -7.60 -11.56 2.38
N LEU A 129 -7.48 -12.03 1.14
CA LEU A 129 -8.13 -11.41 -0.02
C LEU A 129 -9.65 -11.37 0.13
N PHE A 130 -10.27 -12.47 0.56
CA PHE A 130 -11.72 -12.57 0.81
C PHE A 130 -12.17 -11.59 1.89
N ILE A 131 -11.40 -11.44 2.99
CA ILE A 131 -11.67 -10.46 4.05
C ILE A 131 -11.59 -9.03 3.49
N ILE A 132 -10.54 -8.69 2.73
CA ILE A 132 -10.38 -7.37 2.11
C ILE A 132 -11.53 -7.08 1.14
N MET A 133 -11.89 -8.03 0.28
CA MET A 133 -13.03 -7.91 -0.65
C MET A 133 -14.35 -7.71 0.11
N THR A 134 -14.56 -8.43 1.22
CA THR A 134 -15.76 -8.31 2.06
C THR A 134 -15.84 -6.92 2.70
N ILE A 135 -14.76 -6.44 3.31
CA ILE A 135 -14.70 -5.09 3.89
C ILE A 135 -14.95 -4.04 2.81
N ASN A 136 -14.29 -4.14 1.66
CA ASN A 136 -14.46 -3.22 0.55
C ASN A 136 -15.91 -3.16 0.05
N PHE A 137 -16.56 -4.31 -0.07
CA PHE A 137 -17.97 -4.40 -0.46
C PHE A 137 -18.91 -3.78 0.60
N LEU A 138 -18.70 -4.07 1.89
CA LEU A 138 -19.48 -3.48 2.98
C LEU A 138 -19.32 -1.95 3.04
N THR A 139 -18.09 -1.43 2.86
CA THR A 139 -17.82 0.01 2.77
C THR A 139 -18.50 0.64 1.56
N TYR A 140 -18.49 -0.02 0.40
CA TYR A 140 -19.21 0.43 -0.79
C TYR A 140 -20.71 0.51 -0.56
N LEU A 141 -21.34 -0.52 0.03
CA LEU A 141 -22.75 -0.51 0.38
C LEU A 141 -23.11 0.63 1.34
N TYR A 142 -22.33 0.81 2.41
CA TYR A 142 -22.56 1.85 3.41
C TYR A 142 -22.50 3.26 2.79
N ASN A 143 -21.44 3.56 2.03
CA ASN A 143 -21.26 4.86 1.39
C ASN A 143 -22.34 5.14 0.34
N ASN A 144 -22.75 4.15 -0.46
CA ASN A 144 -23.72 4.35 -1.52
C ASN A 144 -25.17 4.45 -0.99
N GLN A 145 -25.50 3.75 0.10
CA GLN A 145 -26.79 3.94 0.80
C GLN A 145 -26.96 5.37 1.34
N PHE A 146 -25.87 6.03 1.76
CA PHE A 146 -25.90 7.42 2.19
C PHE A 146 -26.26 8.39 1.05
N ASN A 147 -25.67 8.21 -0.14
CA ASN A 147 -25.97 9.05 -1.30
C ASN A 147 -27.42 8.89 -1.79
N ILE A 148 -27.98 7.68 -1.78
CA ILE A 148 -29.37 7.43 -2.20
C ILE A 148 -30.36 8.16 -1.27
N LYS A 149 -30.10 8.20 0.05
CA LYS A 149 -30.96 8.93 1.00
C LYS A 149 -30.98 10.44 0.73
N ILE A 150 -29.83 11.04 0.39
CA ILE A 150 -29.72 12.47 0.06
C ILE A 150 -30.47 12.82 -1.24
N PHE A 151 -30.45 11.94 -2.24
CA PHE A 151 -31.20 12.16 -3.48
C PHE A 151 -32.72 12.05 -3.24
N LYS A 152 -33.14 11.11 -2.39
CA LYS A 152 -34.55 10.88 -2.04
C LYS A 152 -35.15 11.95 -1.10
N SER A 153 -34.34 12.84 -0.53
CA SER A 153 -34.81 13.99 0.27
C SER A 153 -34.77 15.32 -0.50
N LYS A 154 -34.58 15.27 -1.82
CA LYS A 154 -34.61 16.43 -2.75
C LYS A 154 -35.71 16.30 -3.82
N LEU A 155 -36.51 15.25 -3.73
CA LEU A 155 -37.75 14.99 -4.47
C LEU A 155 -38.92 15.03 -3.48
#